data_AF-A0A1Q7CIT5-F1
#
_entry.id   AF-A0A1Q7CIT5-F1
#
_cell.length_a   1.000
_cell.length_b   1.000
_cell.length_c   1.000
_cell.angle_alpha   90.00
_cell.angle_beta   90.00
_cell.angle_gamma   90.00
#
_symmetry.space_group_name_H-M   'P 1'
#
loop_
_entity.id
_entity.type
_entity.pdbx_description
1 polymer ?
#
loop_
_entity_poly.entity_id
_entity_poly.type
_entity_poly.pdbx_seq_one_letter_code
_entity_poly.pdbx_strand_id
1 'polypeptide(L)' 'MRHSDLVVVQAFGTQAEADIAKSVLESAGIDAMIQADRAGGMRDHLAWSGSGFRVLVREEDVAAARDVLQAPNEAST' A
#
# COMPACT_ATOMS: atom_id res chain seq x y z
N MET A 1 9.43 -22.43 -8.25
CA MET A 1 9.43 -21.24 -7.36
C MET A 1 8.04 -20.65 -7.42
N ARG A 2 7.33 -20.52 -6.29
CA ARG A 2 6.05 -19.80 -6.27
C ARG A 2 6.41 -18.32 -6.38
N HIS A 3 6.25 -17.74 -7.57
CA HIS A 3 6.17 -16.28 -7.69
C HIS A 3 4.87 -15.90 -7.00
N SER A 4 4.95 -15.41 -5.76
CA SER A 4 3.79 -14.75 -5.16
C SER A 4 3.61 -13.45 -5.90
N ASP A 5 2.55 -13.35 -6.68
CA ASP A 5 2.20 -12.13 -7.40
C ASP A 5 1.85 -11.06 -6.36
N LEU A 6 2.64 -9.98 -6.37
CA LEU A 6 2.44 -8.85 -5.47
C LEU A 6 1.52 -7.84 -6.15
N VAL A 7 0.37 -7.59 -5.53
CA VAL A 7 -0.68 -6.73 -6.05
C VAL A 7 -0.76 -5.47 -5.20
N VAL A 8 -0.89 -4.32 -5.85
CA VAL A 8 -1.07 -3.03 -5.17
C VAL A 8 -2.47 -2.98 -4.55
N VAL A 9 -2.53 -2.86 -3.23
CA VAL A 9 -3.80 -2.74 -2.49
C VAL A 9 -4.24 -1.30 -2.38
N GLN A 10 -3.29 -0.40 -2.08
CA GLN A 10 -3.56 1.01 -1.88
C GLN A 10 -2.31 1.85 -2.20
N ALA A 11 -2.54 3.08 -2.65
CA ALA A 11 -1.49 4.06 -2.91
C ALA A 11 -1.67 5.26 -1.97
N PHE A 12 -0.55 5.79 -1.49
CA PHE A 12 -0.46 6.84 -0.50
C PHE A 12 0.39 8.00 -1.03
N GLY A 13 0.06 9.21 -0.57
CA GLY A 13 0.78 10.41 -0.96
C GLY A 13 2.07 10.61 -0.18
N THR A 14 2.13 10.09 1.04
CA THR A 14 3.29 10.22 1.92
C THR A 14 3.83 8.86 2.37
N GLN A 15 5.11 8.84 2.75
CA GLN A 15 5.74 7.64 3.29
C GLN A 15 5.10 7.23 4.62
N ALA A 16 4.76 8.21 5.47
CA ALA A 16 4.19 7.97 6.79
C ALA A 16 2.83 7.24 6.70
N GLU A 17 1.95 7.62 5.78
CA GLU A 17 0.68 6.92 5.56
C GLU A 17 0.90 5.47 5.10
N ALA A 18 1.86 5.25 4.19
CA ALA A 18 2.21 3.92 3.73
C ALA A 18 2.81 3.04 4.84
N ASP A 19 3.67 3.62 5.70
CA ASP A 19 4.26 2.94 6.85
C ASP A 19 3.19 2.56 7.90
N ILE A 20 2.19 3.42 8.12
CA ILE A 20 1.04 3.11 8.98
C ILE A 20 0.25 1.92 8.39
N ALA A 21 -0.12 1.99 7.11
CA ALA A 21 -0.86 0.93 6.45
C ALA A 21 -0.10 -0.41 6.45
N LYS A 22 1.21 -0.38 6.17
CA LYS A 22 2.08 -1.57 6.27
C LYS A 22 2.07 -2.15 7.68
N SER A 23 2.22 -1.31 8.70
CA SER A 23 2.24 -1.75 10.10
C SER A 23 0.92 -2.41 10.52
N VAL A 24 -0.21 -1.86 10.07
CA VAL A 24 -1.54 -2.45 10.33
C VAL A 24 -1.69 -3.81 9.66
N LEU A 25 -1.28 -3.94 8.39
CA LEU A 25 -1.31 -5.21 7.66
C LEU A 25 -0.40 -6.26 8.29
N GLU A 26 0.83 -5.88 8.65
CA GLU A 26 1.79 -6.79 9.31
C GLU A 26 1.27 -7.23 10.69
N SER A 27 0.60 -6.34 11.43
CA SER A 27 -0.05 -6.68 12.71
C SER A 27 -1.22 -7.64 12.54
N ALA A 28 -1.88 -7.66 11.38
CA ALA A 28 -2.90 -8.64 11.02
C ALA A 28 -2.32 -9.96 10.48
N GLY A 29 -0.98 -10.07 10.40
CA GLY A 29 -0.28 -11.25 9.86
C GLY A 29 -0.19 -11.26 8.34
N ILE A 30 -0.44 -10.13 7.67
CA ILE A 30 -0.38 -9.99 6.22
C ILE A 30 0.97 -9.39 5.82
N ASP A 31 1.73 -10.10 4.99
CA ASP A 31 2.97 -9.59 4.42
C ASP A 31 2.70 -8.41 3.48
N ALA A 32 3.16 -7.22 3.88
CA ALA A 32 3.00 -5.99 3.10
C ALA A 32 4.35 -5.36 2.74
N MET A 33 4.44 -4.82 1.52
CA MET A 33 5.65 -4.18 0.99
C MET A 33 5.33 -2.79 0.48
N ILE A 34 6.13 -1.79 0.87
CA ILE A 34 6.00 -0.42 0.34
C ILE A 34 6.93 -0.26 -0.87
N GLN A 35 6.37 0.08 -2.01
CA GLN A 35 7.08 0.52 -3.20
C GLN A 35 7.00 2.05 -3.29
N ALA A 36 8.12 2.72 -3.04
CA ALA A 36 8.26 4.14 -3.29
C ALA A 36 8.58 4.36 -4.76
N ASP A 37 7.69 5.05 -5.49
CA ASP A 37 7.96 5.47 -6.87
C ASP A 37 8.79 6.75 -6.85
N ARG A 38 10.05 6.65 -6.40
CA ARG A 38 11.01 7.75 -6.50
C ARG A 38 11.54 7.79 -7.93
N ALA A 39 10.69 8.16 -8.87
CA ALA A 39 11.09 8.44 -10.24
C ALA A 39 11.91 9.74 -10.28
N GLY A 40 13.21 9.63 -9.95
CA GLY A 40 14.21 10.63 -10.30
C GLY A 40 14.47 10.56 -11.81
N GLY A 41 13.61 11.17 -12.61
CA GLY A 41 13.75 11.08 -14.07
C GLY A 41 12.64 11.75 -14.87
N MET A 42 12.65 13.08 -14.87
CA MET A 42 12.46 13.93 -16.05
C MET A 42 11.46 13.45 -17.14
N ARG A 43 10.31 14.16 -17.23
CA ARG A 43 9.32 14.20 -18.34
C ARG A 43 8.43 12.94 -18.41
N ASP A 44 7.11 13.02 -18.53
CA ASP A 44 6.29 13.94 -19.30
C ASP A 44 5.06 14.43 -18.53
N HIS A 45 4.58 15.60 -18.93
CA HIS A 45 3.38 16.24 -18.43
C HIS A 45 2.19 15.25 -18.34
N LEU A 46 1.48 15.26 -17.20
CA LEU A 46 0.06 14.84 -17.06
C LEU A 46 -0.30 13.44 -16.50
N ALA A 47 0.52 12.73 -15.72
CA ALA A 47 0.02 11.53 -15.02
C ALA A 47 0.39 11.50 -13.52
N TRP A 48 -0.63 11.68 -12.68
CA TRP A 48 -0.67 11.34 -11.25
C TRP A 48 0.07 12.26 -10.26
N SER A 49 -0.60 13.37 -9.99
CA SER A 49 -0.61 14.06 -8.70
C SER A 49 -0.72 13.09 -7.51
N GLY A 50 0.40 12.88 -6.80
CA GLY A 50 0.36 12.68 -5.34
C GLY A 50 0.25 11.26 -4.81
N SER A 51 0.71 10.23 -5.51
CA SER A 51 0.80 8.87 -4.94
C SER A 51 2.21 8.30 -5.08
N GLY A 52 3.16 8.85 -4.30
CA GLY A 52 4.57 8.46 -4.34
C GLY A 52 4.87 7.11 -3.69
N PHE A 53 3.92 6.52 -2.97
CA PHE A 53 4.11 5.29 -2.20
C PHE A 53 2.96 4.33 -2.46
N ARG A 54 3.27 3.08 -2.78
CA ARG A 54 2.29 2.03 -3.05
C ARG A 54 2.50 0.89 -2.06
N VAL A 55 1.44 0.42 -1.43
CA VAL A 55 1.48 -0.77 -0.57
C VAL A 55 1.02 -1.97 -1.39
N LEU A 56 1.90 -2.97 -1.47
CA LEU A 56 1.66 -4.23 -2.15
C LEU A 56 1.53 -5.36 -1.13
N VAL A 57 0.64 -6.30 -1.41
CA VAL A 57 0.51 -7.56 -0.65
C VAL A 57 0.46 -8.71 -1.64
N ARG A 58 0.54 -9.95 -1.15
CA ARG A 58 0.36 -11.14 -2.01
C ARG A 58 -1.07 -11.16 -2.54
N GLU A 59 -1.27 -11.59 -3.78
CA GLU A 59 -2.60 -11.68 -4.39
C GLU A 59 -3.63 -12.42 -3.51
N GLU A 60 -3.18 -13.49 -2.85
CA GLU A 60 -3.99 -14.30 -1.92
C GLU A 60 -4.49 -13.51 -0.70
N ASP A 61 -3.75 -12.48 -0.28
CA ASP A 61 -4.05 -11.65 0.88
C ASP A 61 -4.75 -10.33 0.53
N VAL A 62 -4.97 -10.03 -0.77
CA VAL A 62 -5.55 -8.74 -1.20
C VAL A 62 -6.93 -8.50 -0.58
N ALA A 63 -7.76 -9.54 -0.52
CA ALA A 63 -9.10 -9.42 0.05
C ALA A 63 -9.04 -9.09 1.56
N ALA A 64 -8.19 -9.79 2.31
CA ALA A 64 -7.99 -9.56 3.73
C ALA A 64 -7.35 -8.20 3.99
N ALA A 65 -6.36 -7.80 3.19
CA ALA A 65 -5.69 -6.51 3.30
C ALA A 65 -6.65 -5.35 3.07
N ARG A 66 -7.57 -5.48 2.10
CA ARG A 66 -8.62 -4.48 1.88
C ARG A 66 -9.55 -4.39 3.06
N ASP A 67 -9.98 -5.52 3.62
CA ASP A 67 -10.87 -5.53 4.78
C ASP A 67 -10.23 -4.84 6.00
N VAL A 68 -8.97 -5.18 6.28
CA VAL A 68 -8.17 -4.59 7.36
C VAL A 68 -7.96 -3.08 7.18
N LEU A 69 -7.67 -2.61 5.96
CA LEU A 69 -7.50 -1.18 5.66
C LEU A 69 -8.84 -0.43 5.56
N GLN A 70 -9.92 -1.13 5.20
CA GLN A 70 -11.26 -0.56 5.10
C GLN A 70 -11.98 -0.47 6.43
N ALA A 71 -11.61 -1.30 7.43
CA ALA A 71 -12.04 -1.15 8.81
C ALA A 71 -11.53 0.20 9.29
N PRO A 72 -12.32 1.28 9.14
CA PRO A 72 -11.90 2.57 9.59
C PRO A 72 -11.85 2.42 11.10
N ASN A 73 -10.89 3.07 11.72
CA ASN A 73 -10.89 3.31 13.14
C ASN A 73 -12.31 3.71 13.63
N GLU A 74 -13.11 2.76 14.14
CA GLU A 74 -14.23 3.02 15.04
C GLU A 74 -13.65 3.46 16.39
N ALA A 75 -12.92 4.57 16.38
CA ALA A 75 -12.52 5.31 17.57
C ALA A 75 -12.54 6.80 17.23
N SER A 76 -13.76 7.32 17.13
CA SER A 76 -14.07 8.71 17.44
C SER A 76 -15.41 8.71 18.16
N THR A 77 -15.35 8.37 19.45
CA THR A 77 -16.32 8.77 20.48
C THR A 77 -16.09 10.24 20.83
#